data_AF-A0A0S8JY79-F1
#
_entry.id   AF-A0A0S8JY79-F1
#
_cell.length_a   1.000
_cell.length_b   1.000
_cell.length_c   1.000
_cell.angle_alpha   90.00
_cell.angle_beta   90.00
_cell.angle_gamma   90.00
#
_symmetry.space_group_name_H-M   'P 1'
#
loop_
_entity.id
_entity.type
_entity.pdbx_description
1 polymer ?
#
loop_
_entity_poly.entity_id
_entity_poly.type
_entity_poly.pdbx_seq_one_letter_code
_entity_poly.pdbx_strand_id
1 'polypeptide(L)' 'MKKSKTGFLIIASAIVWAAVILGCAMVLKDSPYKDEINRIIVGVMLFHLLFIWAPLGSELRKRNKES' A
#
# COMPACT_ATOMS: atom_id res chain seq x y z
N MET A 1 -10.70 -24.41 0.59
CA MET A 1 -10.35 -23.95 1.97
C MET A 1 -9.13 -23.00 2.10
N LYS A 2 -8.43 -22.55 1.02
CA LYS A 2 -7.24 -21.66 1.13
C LYS A 2 -7.45 -20.17 0.76
N LYS A 3 -8.64 -19.76 0.29
CA LYS A 3 -8.88 -18.43 -0.31
C LYS A 3 -8.85 -17.24 0.68
N SER A 4 -9.15 -17.42 1.97
CA SER A 4 -9.23 -16.29 2.94
C SER A 4 -7.87 -15.78 3.41
N LYS A 5 -6.83 -16.63 3.42
CA LYS A 5 -5.51 -16.25 3.94
C LYS A 5 -4.79 -15.25 3.03
N THR A 6 -4.94 -15.37 1.72
CA THR A 6 -4.27 -14.47 0.75
C THR A 6 -4.79 -13.04 0.84
N GLY A 7 -6.11 -12.85 0.89
CA GLY A 7 -6.70 -11.51 1.04
C GLY A 7 -6.31 -10.86 2.38
N PHE A 8 -6.34 -11.64 3.46
CA PHE A 8 -5.89 -11.18 4.77
C PHE A 8 -4.40 -10.77 4.78
N LEU A 9 -3.53 -11.57 4.16
CA LEU A 9 -2.09 -11.26 4.06
C LEU A 9 -1.80 -9.98 3.27
N ILE A 10 -2.58 -9.73 2.21
CA ILE A 10 -2.45 -8.50 1.40
C ILE A 10 -2.85 -7.28 2.22
N ILE A 11 -3.97 -7.34 2.94
CA ILE A 11 -4.43 -6.25 3.81
C ILE A 11 -3.45 -6.01 4.97
N ALA A 12 -2.99 -7.09 5.61
CA ALA A 12 -2.00 -7.00 6.68
C ALA A 12 -0.69 -6.36 6.18
N SER A 13 -0.21 -6.75 4.99
CA SER A 13 0.97 -6.15 4.36
C SER A 13 0.79 -4.66 4.08
N ALA A 14 -0.40 -4.24 3.63
CA ALA A 14 -0.74 -2.83 3.39
C ALA A 14 -0.64 -1.98 4.67
N ILE A 15 -1.15 -2.52 5.77
CA ILE A 15 -1.14 -1.85 7.07
C ILE A 15 0.28 -1.67 7.59
N VAL A 16 1.15 -2.69 7.42
CA VAL A 16 2.57 -2.59 7.78
C VAL A 16 3.27 -1.49 6.96
N TRP A 17 3.04 -1.45 5.65
CA TRP A 17 3.58 -0.40 4.80
C TRP A 17 3.08 1.00 5.19
N ALA A 18 1.80 1.15 5.52
CA ALA A 18 1.24 2.41 6.00
C ALA A 18 1.89 2.86 7.32
N ALA A 19 2.11 1.93 8.26
CA ALA A 19 2.79 2.22 9.53
C ALA A 19 4.25 2.65 9.32
N VAL A 20 4.99 2.01 8.41
CA VAL A 20 6.37 2.38 8.07
C VAL A 20 6.42 3.79 7.47
N ILE A 21 5.51 4.09 6.54
CA ILE A 21 5.41 5.43 5.92
C ILE A 21 5.11 6.51 6.96
N LEU A 22 4.17 6.27 7.86
CA LEU A 22 3.84 7.19 8.96
C LEU A 22 5.01 7.37 9.93
N GLY A 23 5.73 6.28 10.24
CA GLY A 23 6.95 6.32 11.04
C GLY A 23 8.04 7.18 10.39
N CYS A 24 8.30 6.99 9.10
CA CYS A 24 9.20 7.83 8.33
C CYS A 24 8.77 9.30 8.36
N ALA A 25 7.49 9.59 8.12
CA ALA A 25 6.96 10.95 8.12
C ALA A 25 7.11 11.65 9.50
N MET A 26 6.96 10.92 10.61
CA MET A 26 7.17 11.44 11.96
C MET A 26 8.64 11.80 12.22
N VAL A 27 9.57 10.94 11.82
CA VAL A 27 11.03 11.19 11.96
C VAL A 27 11.49 12.33 11.05
N LEU A 28 10.89 12.45 9.87
CA LEU A 28 11.20 13.49 8.89
C LEU A 28 10.58 14.85 9.21
N LYS A 29 9.69 14.95 10.19
CA LYS A 29 8.95 16.19 10.50
C LYS A 29 9.84 17.37 10.86
N ASP A 30 11.01 17.11 11.45
CA ASP A 30 11.99 18.12 11.88
C ASP A 30 13.24 18.17 10.97
N SER A 31 13.21 17.41 9.87
CA SER A 31 14.29 17.38 8.87
C SER A 31 14.13 18.53 7.86
N PRO A 32 15.23 19.16 7.40
CA PRO A 32 15.18 20.13 6.31
C PRO A 32 14.67 19.53 4.98
N TYR A 33 14.71 18.20 4.83
CA TYR A 33 14.31 17.47 3.62
C TYR A 33 12.87 16.94 3.67
N LYS A 34 12.09 17.39 4.66
CA LYS A 34 10.73 16.90 4.90
C LYS A 34 9.84 17.00 3.67
N ASP A 35 9.85 18.13 2.98
CA ASP A 35 8.93 18.39 1.87
C ASP A 35 9.28 17.59 0.62
N GLU A 36 10.57 17.42 0.31
CA GLU A 36 11.02 16.59 -0.81
C GLU A 36 10.72 15.12 -0.56
N ILE A 37 11.01 14.62 0.64
CA ILE A 37 10.78 13.22 0.98
C ILE A 37 9.30 12.92 1.10
N ASN A 38 8.49 13.83 1.65
CA ASN A 38 7.04 13.67 1.67
C ASN A 38 6.46 13.60 0.24
N ARG A 39 6.94 14.42 -0.69
CA ARG A 39 6.55 14.34 -2.11
C ARG A 39 6.88 12.98 -2.72
N ILE A 40 8.07 12.45 -2.47
CA ILE A 40 8.49 11.13 -2.98
C ILE A 40 7.61 10.03 -2.38
N ILE A 41 7.40 10.06 -1.06
CA ILE A 41 6.58 9.07 -0.36
C ILE A 41 5.15 9.07 -0.88
N VAL A 42 4.51 10.25 -0.98
CA VAL A 42 3.15 10.37 -1.50
C VAL A 42 3.07 9.93 -2.96
N GLY A 43 4.05 10.30 -3.79
CA GLY A 43 4.11 9.90 -5.20
C GLY A 43 4.26 8.39 -5.38
N VAL A 44 5.17 7.75 -4.62
CA VAL A 44 5.36 6.30 -4.64
C VAL A 44 4.13 5.59 -4.09
N MET A 45 3.50 6.10 -3.03
CA MET A 45 2.29 5.50 -2.47
C MET A 45 1.12 5.54 -3.47
N LEU A 46 0.92 6.67 -4.15
CA LEU A 46 -0.10 6.78 -5.21
C LEU A 46 0.19 5.83 -6.37
N PHE A 47 1.44 5.75 -6.81
CA PHE A 47 1.85 4.81 -7.86
C PHE A 47 1.58 3.36 -7.43
N HIS A 48 1.95 2.99 -6.21
CA HIS A 48 1.75 1.64 -5.68
C HIS A 48 0.26 1.27 -5.57
N LEU A 49 -0.59 2.21 -5.15
CA LEU A 49 -2.04 2.02 -5.11
C LEU A 49 -2.64 1.85 -6.51
N LEU A 50 -2.24 2.68 -7.47
CA LEU A 50 -2.82 2.65 -8.81
C LEU A 50 -2.32 1.48 -9.65
N PHE A 51 -1.02 1.17 -9.60
CA PHE A 51 -0.41 0.18 -10.48
C PHE A 51 -0.31 -1.22 -9.89
N ILE A 52 -0.35 -1.36 -8.56
CA ILE A 52 -0.33 -2.68 -7.92
C ILE A 52 -1.72 -3.07 -7.42
N TRP A 53 -2.39 -2.19 -6.66
CA TRP A 53 -3.68 -2.56 -6.06
C TRP A 53 -4.84 -2.57 -7.05
N ALA A 54 -4.89 -1.66 -8.04
CA ALA A 54 -5.96 -1.66 -9.03
C ALA A 54 -6.03 -2.96 -9.89
N PRO A 55 -4.92 -3.44 -10.51
CA PRO A 55 -4.97 -4.69 -11.25
C PRO A 55 -5.18 -5.91 -10.35
N LEU A 56 -4.62 -5.90 -9.13
CA LEU A 56 -4.78 -6.99 -8.17
C LEU A 56 -6.23 -7.10 -7.66
N GLY A 57 -6.89 -5.95 -7.44
CA GLY A 57 -8.31 -5.87 -7.13
C GLY A 57 -9.21 -6.33 -8.28
N SER A 58 -8.85 -5.98 -9.53
CA SER A 58 -9.55 -6.47 -10.73
C SER A 58 -9.45 -7.99 -10.85
N GLU A 59 -8.24 -8.55 -10.69
CA GLU A 59 -7.97 -9.98 -10.77
C GLU A 59 -8.70 -10.76 -9.67
N LEU A 60 -8.71 -10.23 -8.43
CA LEU A 60 -9.48 -10.79 -7.32
C LEU A 60 -10.99 -10.77 -7.58
N ARG A 61 -11.52 -9.68 -8.15
CA ARG A 61 -12.93 -9.58 -8.51
C ARG A 61 -13.31 -10.58 -9.61
N LYS A 62 -12.43 -10.78 -10.59
CA LYS A 62 -12.63 -11.76 -11.67
C LYS A 62 -12.72 -13.19 -11.13
N ARG A 63 -11.77 -13.58 -10.27
CA ARG A 63 -11.74 -14.90 -9.61
C ARG A 63 -12.92 -15.17 -8.68
N ASN A 64 -13.57 -14.11 -8.16
CA ASN A 64 -14.75 -14.24 -7.31
C ASN A 64 -16.05 -14.38 -8.12
N LYS A 65 -16.08 -13.93 -9.38
CA LYS A 65 -17.21 -14.14 -10.30
C LYS A 65 -17.19 -15.52 -10.98
N GLU A 66 -16.01 -16.12 -11.10
CA GLU A 66 -15.81 -17.45 -11.70
C GLU A 66 -15.92 -18.61 -10.67
N SER A 67 -16.12 -18.30 -9.38
CA SER A 67 -16.24 -19.27 -8.28
C SER A 67 -17.66 -19.34 -7.75
#